data_AF-A0A1V6C6F3-F1
#
_entry.id   AF-A0A1V6C6F3-F1
#
_cell.length_a   1.000
_cell.length_b   1.000
_cell.length_c   1.000
_cell.angle_alpha   90.00
_cell.angle_beta   90.00
_cell.angle_gamma   90.00
#
_symmetry.space_group_name_H-M   'P 1'
#
loop_
_entity.id
_entity.type
_entity.pdbx_description
1 polymer ?
#
loop_
_entity_poly.entity_id
_entity_poly.type
_entity_poly.pdbx_seq_one_letter_code
_entity_poly.pdbx_strand_id
1 'polypeptide(L)'
;MTTLDKILKILSILADVITVLGIGGILTYGIFTKDTTLLGRKIFRFILSAFRLGIVLTAGILIYRLYEIPYGFILVILKDQATNFYWEQGKEIQHVIAYIIASLLLVVPYGLFCMSVFTSSLYYPKLFLKSILGKYYHPDLTIYKEHVTLEIVEAVYGTTDHSIDVTTILRSMVEAGKLRVIASNGLAGDPHVGIGKTLRVKYRLDDNPEKTLVKREGELIEIP
;
A
#
# COMPACT_ATOMS: atom_id res chain seq x y z
N MET A 1 33.18 -1.52 47.59
CA MET A 1 33.05 -0.99 46.21
C MET A 1 34.28 -0.16 45.93
N THR A 2 35.16 -0.67 45.07
CA THR A 2 36.46 -0.05 44.78
C THR A 2 36.27 1.26 44.02
N THR A 3 37.28 2.13 44.01
CA THR A 3 37.26 3.38 43.22
C THR A 3 37.03 3.08 41.73
N LEU A 4 37.53 1.94 41.26
CA LEU A 4 37.34 1.42 39.91
C LEU A 4 35.86 1.09 39.63
N ASP A 5 35.16 0.43 40.56
CA ASP A 5 33.74 0.10 40.41
C ASP A 5 32.85 1.35 40.28
N LYS A 6 33.21 2.44 40.97
CA LYS A 6 32.51 3.73 40.87
C LYS A 6 32.71 4.36 39.49
N ILE A 7 33.93 4.33 38.96
CA ILE A 7 34.26 4.86 37.63
C ILE A 7 33.53 4.07 36.54
N LEU A 8 33.52 2.74 36.63
CA LEU A 8 32.83 1.88 35.66
C LEU A 8 31.31 2.14 35.61
N LYS A 9 30.67 2.36 36.77
CA LYS A 9 29.24 2.74 36.82
C LYS A 9 28.97 4.08 36.14
N ILE A 10 29.82 5.08 36.35
CA ILE A 10 29.68 6.40 35.71
C ILE A 10 29.85 6.26 34.19
N LEU A 11 30.84 5.48 33.73
CA LEU A 11 31.06 5.22 32.30
C LEU A 11 29.88 4.49 31.66
N SER A 12 29.29 3.51 32.35
CA SER A 12 28.08 2.81 31.87
C SER A 12 26.92 3.80 31.67
N ILE A 13 26.65 4.65 32.66
CA ILE A 13 25.58 5.65 32.57
C ILE A 13 25.84 6.63 31.43
N LEU A 14 27.09 7.07 31.25
CA LEU A 14 27.46 7.93 30.14
C LEU A 14 27.25 7.25 28.78
N ALA A 15 27.62 5.97 28.65
CA ALA A 15 27.37 5.20 27.44
C ALA A 15 25.88 5.05 27.13
N ASP A 16 25.05 4.83 28.15
CA ASP A 16 23.60 4.77 28.00
C ASP A 16 23.03 6.10 27.51
N VAL A 17 23.47 7.23 28.09
CA VAL A 17 23.05 8.58 27.68
C VAL A 17 23.45 8.86 26.22
N ILE A 18 24.68 8.54 25.82
CA ILE A 18 25.15 8.72 24.44
C ILE A 18 24.32 7.87 23.48
N THR A 19 23.96 6.65 23.87
CA THR A 19 23.13 5.75 23.06
C THR A 19 21.73 6.34 22.86
N VAL A 20 21.10 6.83 23.93
CA VAL A 20 19.77 7.46 23.86
C VAL A 20 19.81 8.70 22.96
N LEU A 21 20.81 9.56 23.12
CA LEU A 21 20.97 10.77 22.31
C LEU A 21 21.27 10.44 20.85
N GLY A 22 22.13 9.44 20.60
CA GLY A 22 22.49 8.98 19.26
C GLY A 22 21.29 8.41 18.50
N ILE A 23 20.51 7.53 19.15
CA ILE A 23 19.27 7.00 18.57
C ILE A 23 18.29 8.14 18.31
N GLY A 24 18.06 9.02 19.29
CA GLY A 24 17.15 10.17 19.13
C GLY A 24 17.55 11.08 17.97
N GLY A 25 18.85 11.34 17.80
CA GLY A 25 19.39 12.12 16.68
C GLY A 25 19.14 11.46 15.32
N ILE A 26 19.39 10.15 15.19
CA ILE A 26 19.14 9.40 13.96
C ILE A 26 17.64 9.39 13.63
N LEU A 27 16.79 9.18 14.62
CA LEU A 27 15.32 9.21 14.46
C LEU A 27 14.86 10.57 13.95
N THR A 28 15.31 11.64 14.61
CA THR A 28 14.96 13.02 14.26
C THR A 28 15.44 13.36 12.85
N TYR A 29 16.71 13.08 12.54
CA TYR A 29 17.26 13.29 11.20
C TYR A 29 16.45 12.56 10.12
N GLY A 30 16.13 11.27 10.35
CA GLY A 30 15.33 10.46 9.44
C GLY A 30 13.94 11.07 9.16
N ILE A 31 13.27 11.60 10.18
CA ILE A 31 11.95 12.24 10.03
C ILE A 31 12.04 13.56 9.25
N PHE A 32 12.99 14.43 9.60
CA PHE A 32 13.11 15.77 8.99
C PHE A 32 13.68 15.76 7.58
N THR A 33 14.47 14.75 7.21
CA THR A 33 15.19 14.71 5.91
C THR A 33 14.70 13.62 4.96
N LYS A 34 13.57 12.97 5.26
CA LYS A 34 13.03 11.83 4.48
C LYS A 34 12.82 12.12 2.98
N ASP A 35 12.47 13.37 2.65
CA ASP A 35 12.13 13.79 1.29
C ASP A 35 13.34 14.38 0.54
N THR A 36 14.36 14.82 1.28
CA THR A 36 15.51 15.57 0.73
C THR A 36 16.74 14.70 0.50
N THR A 37 16.96 13.66 1.31
CA THR A 37 18.18 12.83 1.23
C THR A 37 17.86 11.34 1.09
N LEU A 38 18.69 10.62 0.32
CA LEU A 38 18.58 9.16 0.19
C LEU A 38 18.80 8.45 1.53
N LEU A 39 19.77 8.94 2.32
CA LEU A 39 20.08 8.41 3.65
C LEU A 39 18.89 8.61 4.60
N GLY A 40 18.32 9.82 4.65
CA GLY A 40 17.12 10.13 5.42
C GLY A 40 15.94 9.23 5.06
N ARG A 41 15.68 8.99 3.77
CA ARG A 41 14.62 8.06 3.32
C ARG A 41 14.86 6.61 3.76
N LYS A 42 16.10 6.13 3.69
CA LYS A 42 16.46 4.77 4.16
C LYS A 42 16.26 4.66 5.67
N ILE A 43 16.75 5.64 6.44
CA ILE A 43 16.58 5.71 7.90
C ILE A 43 15.10 5.75 8.26
N PHE A 44 14.31 6.63 7.63
CA PHE A 44 12.86 6.73 7.86
C PHE A 44 12.14 5.39 7.61
N ARG A 45 12.44 4.70 6.51
CA ARG A 45 11.85 3.38 6.22
C ARG A 45 12.25 2.32 7.26
N PHE A 46 13.49 2.36 7.75
CA PHE A 46 13.94 1.48 8.82
C PHE A 46 13.14 1.72 10.11
N ILE A 47 12.99 2.98 10.52
CA ILE A 47 12.21 3.39 11.71
C ILE A 47 10.76 2.92 11.58
N LEU A 48 10.13 3.19 10.43
CA LEU A 48 8.76 2.79 10.17
C LEU A 48 8.59 1.26 10.21
N SER A 49 9.57 0.51 9.70
CA SER A 49 9.56 -0.95 9.75
C SER A 49 9.71 -1.48 11.18
N ALA A 50 10.59 -0.87 11.99
CA ALA A 50 10.75 -1.22 13.39
C ALA A 50 9.47 -0.94 14.20
N PHE A 51 8.81 0.19 13.95
CA PHE A 51 7.54 0.53 14.57
C PHE A 51 6.42 -0.47 14.21
N ARG A 52 6.29 -0.81 12.92
CA ARG A 52 5.35 -1.84 12.43
C ARG A 52 5.61 -3.20 13.08
N LEU A 53 6.88 -3.59 13.23
CA LEU A 53 7.27 -4.82 13.92
C LEU A 53 6.85 -4.79 15.39
N GLY A 54 7.02 -3.65 16.09
CA GLY A 54 6.54 -3.48 17.47
C GLY A 54 5.02 -3.69 17.60
N ILE A 55 4.23 -3.14 16.68
CA ILE A 55 2.77 -3.35 16.62
C ILE A 55 2.44 -4.83 16.44
N VAL A 56 3.11 -5.51 15.50
CA VAL A 56 2.88 -6.93 15.20
C VAL A 56 3.21 -7.83 16.39
N LEU A 57 4.31 -7.56 17.10
CA LEU A 57 4.68 -8.31 18.29
C LEU A 57 3.66 -8.11 19.43
N THR A 58 3.26 -6.86 19.66
CA THR A 58 2.26 -6.52 20.69
C THR A 58 0.91 -7.19 20.39
N ALA A 59 0.47 -7.14 19.13
CA ALA A 59 -0.73 -7.83 18.68
C ALA A 59 -0.61 -9.35 18.81
N GLY A 60 0.57 -9.93 18.58
CA GLY A 60 0.82 -11.36 18.78
C GLY A 60 0.65 -11.78 20.24
N ILE A 61 1.16 -10.99 21.19
CA ILE A 61 0.96 -11.21 22.63
C ILE A 61 -0.53 -11.12 22.99
N LEU A 62 -1.26 -10.14 22.42
CA LEU A 62 -2.69 -10.01 22.63
C LEU A 62 -3.47 -11.21 22.08
N ILE A 63 -3.11 -11.70 20.89
CA ILE A 63 -3.75 -12.87 20.28
C ILE A 63 -3.51 -14.13 21.09
N TYR A 64 -2.30 -14.30 21.65
CA TYR A 64 -2.03 -15.37 22.59
C TYR A 64 -2.95 -15.32 23.82
N ARG A 65 -3.31 -14.12 24.31
CA ARG A 65 -4.31 -13.98 25.38
C ARG A 65 -5.74 -14.24 24.90
N LEU A 66 -6.08 -13.82 23.68
CA LEU A 66 -7.40 -14.05 23.10
C LEU A 66 -7.65 -15.51 22.74
N TYR A 67 -6.59 -16.32 22.61
CA TYR A 67 -6.65 -17.75 22.29
C TYR A 67 -7.53 -18.57 23.23
N GLU A 68 -7.62 -18.19 24.51
CA GLU A 68 -8.44 -18.90 25.50
C GLU A 68 -9.93 -18.88 25.13
N ILE A 69 -10.42 -17.81 24.49
CA ILE A 69 -11.84 -17.64 24.16
C ILE A 69 -12.33 -18.69 23.15
N PRO A 70 -11.78 -18.80 21.92
CA PRO A 70 -12.23 -19.81 20.97
C PRO A 70 -11.94 -21.23 21.47
N TYR A 71 -10.83 -21.45 22.17
CA TYR A 71 -10.52 -22.75 22.78
C TYR A 71 -11.64 -23.21 23.73
N GLY A 72 -12.03 -22.38 24.70
CA GLY A 72 -13.11 -22.69 25.62
C GLY A 72 -14.46 -22.91 24.92
N PHE A 73 -14.77 -22.09 23.91
CA PHE A 73 -16.00 -22.24 23.12
C PHE A 73 -16.05 -23.59 22.36
N ILE A 74 -14.93 -24.03 21.78
CA ILE A 74 -14.85 -25.30 21.06
C ILE A 74 -15.02 -26.48 22.02
N LEU A 75 -14.45 -26.41 23.24
CA LEU A 75 -14.67 -27.45 24.26
C LEU A 75 -16.15 -27.62 24.61
N VAL A 76 -16.87 -26.50 24.79
CA VAL A 76 -18.33 -26.52 25.03
C VAL A 76 -19.07 -27.19 23.86
N ILE A 77 -18.70 -26.89 22.61
CA ILE A 77 -19.30 -27.50 21.42
C ILE A 77 -19.05 -29.01 21.37
N LEU A 78 -17.85 -29.46 21.75
CA LEU A 78 -17.46 -30.87 21.74
C LEU A 78 -18.14 -31.69 22.86
N LYS A 79 -19.20 -31.14 23.48
CA LYS A 79 -19.98 -31.70 24.60
C LYS A 79 -19.12 -31.97 25.84
N ASP A 80 -18.01 -31.25 25.99
CA ASP A 80 -17.34 -31.20 27.26
C ASP A 80 -18.05 -30.17 28.15
N GLN A 81 -18.60 -30.62 29.28
CA GLN A 81 -19.02 -29.73 30.38
C GLN A 81 -17.76 -29.26 31.12
N ALA A 82 -16.76 -28.75 30.37
CA ALA A 82 -15.43 -28.43 30.85
C ALA A 82 -15.53 -27.29 31.88
N THR A 83 -15.74 -27.65 33.13
CA THR A 83 -15.61 -26.74 34.28
C THR A 83 -14.16 -26.36 34.51
N ASN A 84 -13.20 -27.10 33.93
CA ASN A 84 -11.77 -26.88 34.07
C ASN A 84 -11.09 -26.66 32.71
N PHE A 85 -10.22 -25.66 32.65
CA PHE A 85 -9.46 -25.26 31.46
C PHE A 85 -8.22 -26.13 31.18
N TYR A 86 -8.06 -27.26 31.88
CA TYR A 86 -6.86 -28.11 31.86
C TYR A 86 -7.16 -29.54 31.40
N TRP A 87 -6.11 -30.31 31.13
CA TRP A 87 -6.18 -31.71 30.67
C TRP A 87 -6.86 -32.60 31.72
N GLU A 88 -8.00 -33.19 31.34
CA GLU A 88 -8.65 -34.27 32.09
C GLU A 88 -8.29 -35.62 31.46
N GLN A 89 -7.87 -36.59 32.29
CA GLN A 89 -7.61 -37.95 31.83
C GLN A 89 -8.88 -38.53 31.17
N GLY A 90 -8.74 -39.00 29.93
CA GLY A 90 -9.85 -39.58 29.14
C GLY A 90 -10.50 -38.63 28.12
N LYS A 91 -10.14 -37.34 28.06
CA LYS A 91 -10.64 -36.37 27.06
C LYS A 91 -9.56 -35.71 26.20
N GLU A 92 -8.36 -36.29 26.20
CA GLU A 92 -7.17 -35.76 25.53
C GLU A 92 -7.41 -35.40 24.04
N ILE A 93 -8.17 -36.23 23.33
CA ILE A 93 -8.49 -36.01 21.91
C ILE A 93 -9.32 -34.73 21.71
N GLN A 94 -10.27 -34.45 22.60
CA GLN A 94 -11.13 -33.26 22.49
C GLN A 94 -10.31 -31.99 22.68
N HIS A 95 -9.40 -31.99 23.66
CA HIS A 95 -8.50 -30.87 23.91
C HIS A 95 -7.57 -30.64 22.73
N VAL A 96 -6.92 -31.69 22.18
CA VAL A 96 -6.06 -31.57 20.99
C VAL A 96 -6.82 -30.98 19.80
N ILE A 97 -8.04 -31.47 19.55
CA ILE A 97 -8.90 -30.93 18.47
C ILE A 97 -9.22 -29.46 18.73
N ALA A 98 -9.60 -29.10 19.96
CA ALA A 98 -9.85 -27.72 20.33
C ALA A 98 -8.61 -26.84 20.14
N TYR A 99 -7.42 -27.35 20.48
CA TYR A 99 -6.15 -26.64 20.29
C TYR A 99 -5.89 -26.32 18.82
N ILE A 100 -6.06 -27.31 17.95
CA ILE A 100 -5.83 -27.16 16.51
C ILE A 100 -6.83 -26.17 15.91
N ILE A 101 -8.13 -26.33 16.20
CA ILE A 101 -9.17 -25.48 15.63
C ILE A 101 -9.04 -24.03 16.12
N ALA A 102 -8.83 -23.82 17.43
CA ALA A 102 -8.64 -22.47 17.98
C ALA A 102 -7.41 -21.78 17.38
N SER A 103 -6.31 -22.53 17.20
CA SER A 103 -5.09 -22.01 16.59
C SER A 103 -5.33 -21.61 15.13
N LEU A 104 -5.95 -22.48 14.33
CA LEU A 104 -6.27 -22.18 12.93
C LEU A 104 -7.18 -20.97 12.78
N LEU A 105 -8.16 -20.83 13.69
CA LEU A 105 -9.11 -19.72 13.69
C LEU A 105 -8.44 -18.36 13.95
N LEU A 106 -7.35 -18.33 14.72
CA LEU A 106 -6.62 -17.10 15.05
C LEU A 106 -5.42 -16.81 14.14
N VAL A 107 -4.78 -17.84 13.56
CA VAL A 107 -3.62 -17.68 12.68
C VAL A 107 -3.98 -16.86 11.42
N VAL A 108 -5.12 -17.15 10.80
CA VAL A 108 -5.56 -16.46 9.58
C VAL A 108 -5.80 -14.95 9.82
N PRO A 109 -6.64 -14.53 10.78
CA PRO A 109 -6.84 -13.10 11.05
C PRO A 109 -5.55 -12.41 11.52
N TYR A 110 -4.68 -13.09 12.28
CA TYR A 110 -3.37 -12.53 12.63
C TYR A 110 -2.49 -12.28 11.41
N GLY A 111 -2.40 -13.26 10.50
CA GLY A 111 -1.64 -13.13 9.26
C GLY A 111 -2.14 -11.96 8.39
N LEU A 112 -3.46 -11.82 8.25
CA LEU A 112 -4.07 -10.70 7.53
C LEU A 112 -3.81 -9.35 8.20
N PHE A 113 -3.81 -9.30 9.54
CA PHE A 113 -3.43 -8.13 10.31
C PHE A 113 -1.97 -7.75 10.05
N CYS A 114 -1.05 -8.71 10.14
CA CYS A 114 0.38 -8.50 9.85
C CYS A 114 0.58 -7.93 8.44
N MET A 115 -0.05 -8.52 7.42
CA MET A 115 0.01 -8.02 6.05
C MET A 115 -0.50 -6.57 5.97
N SER A 116 -1.63 -6.28 6.63
CA SER A 116 -2.23 -4.94 6.62
C SER A 116 -1.33 -3.88 7.26
N VAL A 117 -0.64 -4.22 8.36
CA VAL A 117 0.30 -3.33 9.04
C VAL A 117 1.50 -3.01 8.15
N PHE A 118 2.05 -4.01 7.46
CA PHE A 118 3.23 -3.84 6.61
C PHE A 118 2.92 -3.11 5.29
N THR A 119 1.75 -3.36 4.70
CA THR A 119 1.32 -2.62 3.50
C THR A 119 0.57 -1.33 3.80
N SER A 120 0.32 -1.04 5.08
CA SER A 120 -0.51 0.08 5.53
C SER A 120 -1.83 0.18 4.76
N SER A 121 -2.43 -0.98 4.47
CA SER A 121 -3.60 -1.09 3.60
C SER A 121 -4.44 -2.30 4.00
N LEU A 122 -5.77 -2.16 3.90
CA LEU A 122 -6.73 -3.24 4.13
C LEU A 122 -6.97 -4.11 2.89
N TYR A 123 -6.08 -4.06 1.90
CA TYR A 123 -6.21 -4.81 0.65
C TYR A 123 -6.34 -6.32 0.86
N TYR A 124 -5.44 -6.94 1.63
CA TYR A 124 -5.44 -8.41 1.83
C TYR A 124 -6.65 -8.92 2.62
N PRO A 125 -7.07 -8.28 3.74
CA PRO A 125 -8.33 -8.64 4.39
C PRO A 125 -9.54 -8.56 3.45
N LYS A 126 -9.64 -7.49 2.64
CA LYS A 126 -10.73 -7.32 1.68
C LYS A 126 -10.70 -8.39 0.59
N LEU A 127 -9.52 -8.73 0.07
CA LEU A 127 -9.34 -9.79 -0.92
C LEU A 127 -9.72 -11.16 -0.35
N PHE A 128 -9.32 -11.45 0.88
CA PHE A 128 -9.67 -12.68 1.59
C PHE A 128 -11.19 -12.79 1.79
N LEU A 129 -11.83 -11.72 2.27
CA LEU A 129 -13.29 -11.66 2.42
C LEU A 129 -14.01 -11.85 1.09
N LYS A 130 -13.51 -11.24 0.00
CA LYS A 130 -14.05 -11.46 -1.35
C LYS A 130 -13.94 -12.93 -1.78
N SER A 131 -12.85 -13.62 -1.44
CA SER A 131 -12.68 -15.05 -1.75
C SER A 131 -13.72 -15.92 -1.02
N ILE A 132 -14.00 -15.61 0.26
CA ILE A 132 -14.95 -16.38 1.09
C ILE A 132 -16.40 -16.01 0.80
N LEU A 133 -16.69 -14.73 0.67
CA LEU A 133 -18.03 -14.16 0.61
C LEU A 133 -18.40 -13.68 -0.80
N GLY A 134 -17.66 -14.05 -1.84
CA GLY A 134 -17.75 -13.43 -3.18
C GLY A 134 -19.13 -13.38 -3.84
N LYS A 135 -20.08 -14.25 -3.44
CA LYS A 135 -21.49 -14.18 -3.85
C LYS A 135 -22.31 -13.08 -3.16
N TYR A 136 -21.83 -12.54 -2.03
CA TYR A 136 -22.49 -11.58 -1.13
C TYR A 136 -21.66 -10.32 -0.87
N TYR A 137 -20.43 -10.24 -1.39
CA TYR A 137 -19.51 -9.12 -1.15
C TYR A 137 -19.63 -8.08 -2.27
N HIS A 138 -20.50 -7.09 -2.08
CA HIS A 138 -20.56 -5.84 -2.85
C HIS A 138 -20.16 -4.64 -1.98
N PRO A 139 -18.88 -4.47 -1.59
CA PRO A 139 -18.45 -3.15 -1.15
C PRO A 139 -18.33 -2.31 -2.41
N ASP A 140 -19.00 -1.18 -2.46
CA ASP A 140 -18.82 -0.18 -3.51
C ASP A 140 -17.33 0.12 -3.71
N LEU A 141 -16.75 -0.50 -4.74
CA LEU A 141 -15.34 -0.40 -5.12
C LEU A 141 -15.06 0.88 -5.94
N THR A 142 -16.02 1.81 -5.98
CA THR A 142 -15.87 3.12 -6.63
C THR A 142 -14.77 3.99 -6.02
N ILE A 143 -14.26 3.67 -4.83
CA ILE A 143 -13.19 4.43 -4.14
C ILE A 143 -11.77 4.00 -4.56
N TYR A 144 -11.58 2.89 -5.27
CA TYR A 144 -10.25 2.40 -5.68
C TYR A 144 -10.01 2.37 -7.19
N LYS A 145 -10.64 3.28 -7.93
CA LYS A 145 -10.07 3.66 -9.23
C LYS A 145 -9.01 4.71 -8.90
N GLU A 146 -7.75 4.32 -8.96
CA GLU A 146 -6.64 5.27 -8.95
C GLU A 146 -7.00 6.35 -9.98
N HIS A 147 -7.26 7.58 -9.52
CA HIS A 147 -7.58 8.68 -10.41
C HIS A 147 -6.28 9.05 -11.11
N VAL A 148 -5.96 8.32 -12.18
CA VAL A 148 -4.86 8.66 -13.07
C VAL A 148 -5.18 10.04 -13.61
N THR A 149 -4.35 11.01 -13.26
CA THR A 149 -4.45 12.37 -13.73
C THR A 149 -3.73 12.48 -15.05
N LEU A 150 -4.50 12.50 -16.14
CA LEU A 150 -3.97 12.77 -17.48
C LEU A 150 -3.85 14.27 -17.70
N GLU A 151 -2.62 14.73 -17.90
CA GLU A 151 -2.30 16.09 -18.29
C GLU A 151 -1.77 16.12 -19.72
N ILE A 152 -2.42 16.88 -20.60
CA ILE A 152 -1.91 17.15 -21.95
C ILE A 152 -0.97 18.34 -21.87
N VAL A 153 0.31 18.12 -22.14
CA VAL A 153 1.36 19.14 -22.09
C VAL A 153 1.36 19.96 -23.37
N GLU A 154 1.33 19.28 -24.51
CA GLU A 154 1.38 19.88 -25.85
C GLU A 154 0.71 18.94 -26.86
N ALA A 155 -0.07 19.47 -27.79
CA ALA A 155 -0.61 18.69 -28.90
C ALA A 155 -0.65 19.49 -30.20
N VAL A 156 -0.13 18.89 -31.28
CA VAL A 156 -0.02 19.53 -32.59
C VAL A 156 -0.56 18.60 -33.67
N TYR A 157 -1.45 19.12 -34.50
CA TYR A 157 -2.04 18.41 -35.65
C TYR A 157 -1.54 19.00 -36.96
N GLY A 158 -0.90 18.19 -37.80
CA GLY A 158 -0.46 18.61 -39.13
C GLY A 158 0.77 17.88 -39.65
N THR A 159 1.54 18.61 -40.43
CA THR A 159 2.82 18.21 -41.05
C THR A 159 3.95 19.06 -40.45
N THR A 160 5.20 18.80 -40.84
CA THR A 160 6.35 19.63 -40.42
C THR A 160 6.19 21.09 -40.86
N ASP A 161 5.61 21.33 -42.04
CA ASP A 161 5.55 22.67 -42.65
C ASP A 161 4.27 23.43 -42.30
N HIS A 162 3.17 22.72 -42.06
CA HIS A 162 1.87 23.29 -41.72
C HIS A 162 1.20 22.50 -40.61
N SER A 163 0.93 23.16 -39.49
CA SER A 163 0.34 22.53 -38.31
C SER A 163 -0.50 23.50 -37.48
N ILE A 164 -1.45 22.95 -36.72
CA ILE A 164 -2.31 23.68 -35.78
C ILE A 164 -2.07 23.14 -34.37
N ASP A 165 -1.94 24.04 -33.41
CA ASP A 165 -1.93 23.69 -31.99
C ASP A 165 -3.35 23.30 -31.55
N VAL A 166 -3.50 22.04 -31.10
CA VAL A 166 -4.75 21.47 -30.62
C VAL A 166 -4.72 21.16 -29.12
N THR A 167 -3.73 21.71 -28.39
CA THR A 167 -3.49 21.45 -26.96
C THR A 167 -4.73 21.73 -26.11
N THR A 168 -5.32 22.93 -26.24
CA THR A 168 -6.50 23.32 -25.45
C THR A 168 -7.72 22.47 -25.77
N ILE A 169 -7.86 22.06 -27.03
CA ILE A 169 -8.98 21.24 -27.50
C ILE A 169 -8.86 19.84 -26.91
N LEU A 170 -7.67 19.23 -26.95
CA LEU A 170 -7.48 17.92 -26.33
C LEU A 170 -7.61 17.96 -24.81
N ARG A 171 -7.19 19.06 -24.15
CA ARG A 171 -7.40 19.26 -22.71
C ARG A 171 -8.90 19.26 -22.34
N SER A 172 -9.74 19.92 -23.13
CA SER A 172 -11.18 19.96 -22.84
C SER A 172 -11.90 18.64 -23.15
N MET A 173 -11.26 17.74 -23.89
CA MET A 173 -11.78 16.39 -24.19
C MET A 173 -11.32 15.32 -23.19
N VAL A 174 -10.50 15.68 -22.19
CA VAL A 174 -10.10 14.74 -21.13
C VAL A 174 -11.27 14.54 -20.17
N GLU A 175 -11.77 13.31 -20.09
CA GLU A 175 -12.85 12.94 -19.18
C GLU A 175 -12.38 11.83 -18.24
N ALA A 176 -12.54 12.05 -16.94
CA ALA A 176 -12.16 11.09 -15.89
C ALA A 176 -10.72 10.54 -16.04
N GLY A 177 -9.78 11.40 -16.43
CA GLY A 177 -8.36 11.05 -16.59
C GLY A 177 -8.02 10.34 -17.89
N LYS A 178 -8.92 10.32 -18.88
CA LYS A 178 -8.73 9.61 -20.14
C LYS A 178 -8.96 10.52 -21.33
N LEU A 179 -8.24 10.26 -22.41
CA LEU A 179 -8.46 10.92 -23.70
C LEU A 179 -8.72 9.87 -24.76
N ARG A 180 -9.86 9.97 -25.44
CA ARG A 180 -10.21 9.13 -26.59
C ARG A 180 -10.69 10.00 -27.73
N VAL A 181 -9.90 10.10 -28.79
CA VAL A 181 -10.17 11.00 -29.90
C VAL A 181 -9.61 10.48 -31.22
N ILE A 182 -10.26 10.78 -32.34
CA ILE A 182 -9.76 10.43 -33.67
C ILE A 182 -8.90 11.59 -34.18
N ALA A 183 -7.68 11.30 -34.63
CA ALA A 183 -6.82 12.28 -35.29
C ALA A 183 -7.48 12.70 -36.61
N SER A 184 -8.13 13.85 -36.65
CA SER A 184 -8.92 14.28 -37.82
C SER A 184 -8.99 15.80 -37.95
N ASN A 185 -9.38 16.26 -39.13
CA ASN A 185 -9.63 17.68 -39.40
C ASN A 185 -10.78 18.26 -38.56
N GLY A 186 -11.60 17.41 -37.93
CA GLY A 186 -12.64 17.84 -36.99
C GLY A 186 -12.10 18.43 -35.69
N LEU A 187 -10.80 18.28 -35.40
CA LEU A 187 -10.18 18.87 -34.22
C LEU A 187 -10.07 20.39 -34.31
N ALA A 188 -9.51 20.90 -35.42
CA ALA A 188 -9.24 22.33 -35.58
C ALA A 188 -9.20 22.80 -37.04
N GLY A 189 -9.75 22.04 -37.98
CA GLY A 189 -9.65 22.28 -39.41
C GLY A 189 -8.52 21.51 -40.10
N ASP A 190 -8.28 21.82 -41.38
CA ASP A 190 -7.22 21.18 -42.17
C ASP A 190 -5.99 22.12 -42.32
N PRO A 191 -4.88 21.83 -41.62
CA PRO A 191 -3.66 22.62 -41.75
C PRO A 191 -2.97 22.48 -43.11
N HIS A 192 -3.14 21.34 -43.81
CA HIS A 192 -2.40 21.05 -45.03
C HIS A 192 -3.25 20.22 -45.98
N VAL A 193 -4.02 20.93 -46.80
CA VAL A 193 -5.03 20.33 -47.70
C VAL A 193 -4.39 19.38 -48.69
N GLY A 194 -4.95 18.17 -48.80
CA GLY A 194 -4.48 17.13 -49.73
C GLY A 194 -3.24 16.36 -49.28
N ILE A 195 -2.72 16.64 -48.08
CA ILE A 195 -1.56 15.94 -47.51
C ILE A 195 -1.95 15.20 -46.23
N GLY A 196 -1.44 13.97 -46.09
CA GLY A 196 -1.65 13.15 -44.90
C GLY A 196 -0.98 13.76 -43.67
N LYS A 197 -1.75 14.02 -42.62
CA LYS A 197 -1.29 14.69 -41.41
C LYS A 197 -1.04 13.70 -40.28
N THR A 198 -0.38 14.19 -39.23
CA THR A 198 -0.18 13.46 -37.98
C THR A 198 -0.59 14.31 -36.79
N LEU A 199 -1.16 13.66 -35.79
CA LEU A 199 -1.40 14.23 -34.48
C LEU A 199 -0.30 13.75 -33.53
N ARG A 200 0.48 14.70 -33.02
CA ARG A 200 1.51 14.47 -32.00
C ARG A 200 1.01 15.02 -30.67
N VAL A 201 0.92 14.17 -29.66
CA VAL A 201 0.43 14.51 -28.31
C VAL A 201 1.51 14.19 -27.30
N LYS A 202 1.96 15.20 -26.57
CA LYS A 202 2.83 15.10 -25.42
C LYS A 202 1.99 15.17 -24.16
N TYR A 203 2.06 14.16 -23.31
CA TYR A 203 1.20 14.01 -22.14
C TYR A 203 1.96 13.45 -20.95
N ARG A 204 1.38 13.65 -19.77
CA ARG A 204 1.86 13.17 -18.48
C ARG A 204 0.73 12.39 -17.80
N LEU A 205 1.08 11.27 -17.17
CA LEU A 205 0.17 10.48 -16.33
C LEU A 205 0.69 10.58 -14.90
N ASP A 206 -0.01 11.28 -14.02
CA ASP A 206 0.41 11.52 -12.64
C ASP A 206 1.84 12.09 -12.57
N ASP A 207 2.67 11.60 -11.64
CA ASP A 207 4.06 12.03 -11.48
C ASP A 207 5.06 11.33 -12.43
N ASN A 208 4.58 10.71 -13.52
CA ASN A 208 5.46 10.04 -14.48
C ASN A 208 6.17 11.02 -15.43
N PRO A 209 7.30 10.61 -16.04
CA PRO A 209 7.91 11.39 -17.12
C PRO A 209 6.96 11.58 -18.30
N GLU A 210 7.11 12.70 -18.99
CA GLU A 210 6.34 13.04 -20.19
C GLU A 210 6.52 11.98 -21.29
N LYS A 211 5.42 11.61 -21.93
CA LYS A 211 5.39 10.67 -23.06
C LYS A 211 4.86 11.38 -24.29
N THR A 212 5.31 10.94 -25.46
CA THR A 212 4.84 11.44 -26.75
C THR A 212 4.19 10.32 -27.54
N LEU A 213 2.95 10.55 -27.97
CA LEU A 213 2.21 9.69 -28.89
C LEU A 213 2.09 10.39 -30.25
N VAL A 214 2.33 9.66 -31.33
CA VAL A 214 2.12 10.17 -32.70
C VAL A 214 1.18 9.22 -33.42
N LYS A 215 0.12 9.77 -34.02
CA LYS A 215 -0.90 9.02 -34.77
C LYS A 215 -1.16 9.68 -36.11
N ARG A 216 -1.41 8.86 -37.14
CA ARG A 216 -1.76 9.36 -38.48
C ARG A 216 -3.21 9.83 -38.49
N GLU A 217 -3.52 10.72 -39.42
CA GLU A 217 -4.90 11.12 -39.71
C GLU A 217 -5.78 9.87 -39.94
N GLY A 218 -6.96 9.86 -39.31
CA GLY A 218 -7.90 8.74 -39.29
C GLY A 218 -7.68 7.72 -38.17
N GLU A 219 -6.55 7.76 -37.44
CA GLU A 219 -6.29 6.82 -36.35
C GLU A 219 -6.90 7.26 -35.02
N LEU A 220 -7.33 6.26 -34.23
CA LEU A 220 -7.79 6.47 -32.86
C LEU A 220 -6.58 6.70 -31.92
N ILE A 221 -6.67 7.75 -31.13
CA ILE A 221 -5.83 8.00 -29.97
C ILE A 221 -6.61 7.58 -28.73
N GLU A 222 -5.96 6.76 -27.90
CA GLU A 222 -6.46 6.38 -26.59
C GLU A 222 -5.31 6.50 -25.60
N ILE A 223 -5.48 7.40 -24.62
CA ILE A 223 -4.55 7.59 -23.51
C ILE A 223 -5.30 7.18 -22.23
N PRO A 224 -4.84 6.11 -21.54
CA PRO A 224 -5.54 5.50 -20.42
C PRO A 224 -5.42 6.28 -19.11
#